data_AF-A0A7G5H755-F1
#
_entry.id   AF-A0A7G5H755-F1
#
_cell.length_a   1.000
_cell.length_b   1.000
_cell.length_c   1.000
_cell.angle_alpha   90.00
_cell.angle_beta   90.00
_cell.angle_gamma   90.00
#
_symmetry.space_group_name_H-M   'P 1'
#
loop_
_entity.id
_entity.type
_entity.pdbx_description
1 polymer ?
#
loop_
_entity_poly.entity_id
_entity_poly.type
_entity_poly.pdbx_seq_one_letter_code
_entity_poly.pdbx_strand_id
1 'polypeptide(L)' 'MKLSEILLLSAAAGFLILWIAEYQRTTFADSYWLLMLGVGFLFAFQYFKNKRLEREKAVSPTIKQMVEDRKKKKK' A
#
# COMPACT_ATOMS: atom_id res chain seq x y z
N MET A 1 -5.65 -5.20 -9.66
CA MET A 1 -5.56 -5.21 -8.19
C MET A 1 -6.10 -6.52 -7.67
N LYS A 2 -5.51 -7.10 -6.63
CA LYS A 2 -6.03 -8.32 -5.99
C LYS A 2 -7.18 -7.98 -5.04
N LEU A 3 -8.07 -8.95 -4.77
CA LEU A 3 -9.17 -8.80 -3.81
C LEU A 3 -8.71 -8.22 -2.46
N SER A 4 -7.55 -8.67 -1.97
CA SER A 4 -6.97 -8.16 -0.72
C SER A 4 -6.63 -6.67 -0.80
N GLU A 5 -6.12 -6.18 -1.94
CA GLU A 5 -5.80 -4.76 -2.13
C GLU A 5 -7.09 -3.92 -2.15
N ILE A 6 -8.17 -4.43 -2.74
CA ILE A 6 -9.48 -3.77 -2.78
C ILE A 6 -10.10 -3.73 -1.38
N LEU A 7 -10.02 -4.83 -0.62
CA LEU A 7 -10.49 -4.89 0.77
C LEU A 7 -9.74 -3.91 1.67
N LEU A 8 -8.41 -3.84 1.54
CA LEU A 8 -7.56 -2.88 2.24
C LEU A 8 -7.93 -1.43 1.93
N LEU A 9 -8.16 -1.12 0.64
CA LEU A 9 -8.53 0.22 0.21
C LEU A 9 -9.95 0.60 0.68
N SER A 10 -10.89 -0.33 0.60
CA SER A 10 -12.28 -0.13 1.07
C SER A 10 -12.33 0.06 2.59
N ALA A 11 -11.57 -0.72 3.35
CA ALA A 11 -11.44 -0.55 4.79
C ALA A 11 -10.86 0.83 5.13
N ALA A 12 -9.78 1.25 4.46
CA ALA A 12 -9.20 2.58 4.64
C ALA A 12 -10.22 3.70 4.38
N ALA A 13 -10.99 3.59 3.28
CA ALA A 13 -12.05 4.54 2.96
C ALA A 13 -13.15 4.56 4.03
N GLY A 14 -13.56 3.40 4.54
CA GLY A 14 -14.54 3.28 5.62
C GLY A 14 -14.09 3.97 6.91
N PHE A 15 -12.85 3.73 7.35
CA PHE A 15 -12.29 4.42 8.52
C PHE A 15 -12.17 5.93 8.32
N LEU A 16 -11.88 6.38 7.08
CA LEU A 16 -11.83 7.81 6.76
C LEU A 16 -13.21 8.47 6.84
N ILE A 17 -14.25 7.80 6.34
CA ILE A 17 -15.64 8.29 6.42
C ILE A 17 -16.10 8.32 7.88
N LEU A 18 -15.81 7.27 8.66
CA LEU A 18 -16.11 7.24 10.09
C LEU A 18 -15.39 8.36 10.84
N TRP A 19 -14.12 8.60 10.51
CA TRP A 19 -13.37 9.71 11.11
C TRP A 19 -13.98 11.07 10.78
N ILE A 20 -14.41 11.31 9.53
CA ILE A 20 -15.07 12.57 9.15
C ILE A 20 -16.39 12.76 9.91
N ALA A 21 -17.18 11.70 10.04
CA ALA A 21 -18.43 11.74 10.80
C ALA A 21 -18.18 12.03 12.30
N GLU A 22 -17.13 11.43 12.88
CA GLU A 22 -16.78 11.63 14.28
C GLU A 22 -16.16 13.01 14.53
N TYR A 23 -15.39 13.52 13.57
CA TYR A 23 -14.81 14.87 13.60
C TYR A 23 -15.89 15.95 13.58
N GLN A 24 -17.04 15.70 12.96
CA GLN A 24 -18.19 16.61 13.05
C GLN A 24 -18.86 16.62 14.42
N ARG A 25 -18.70 15.54 15.20
CA ARG A 25 -19.34 15.35 16.51
C ARG A 25 -18.43 15.65 17.69
N THR A 26 -17.12 15.51 17.51
CA THR A 26 -16.13 15.50 18.58
C THR A 26 -14.90 16.31 18.21
N THR A 27 -14.05 16.59 19.19
CA THR A 27 -12.75 17.22 18.99
C THR A 27 -11.74 16.30 18.30
N PHE A 28 -10.76 16.88 17.62
CA PHE A 28 -9.69 16.14 16.93
C PHE A 28 -8.94 15.16 17.86
N ALA A 29 -8.76 15.54 19.13
CA ALA A 29 -8.05 14.73 20.13
C ALA A 29 -8.70 13.37 20.41
N ASP A 30 -10.02 13.24 20.26
CA ASP A 30 -10.75 12.00 20.54
C ASP A 30 -10.94 11.14 19.29
N SER A 31 -10.89 11.76 18.10
CA SER A 31 -11.17 11.08 16.82
C SER A 31 -9.91 10.69 16.04
N TYR A 32 -8.73 11.29 16.31
CA TYR A 32 -7.53 11.09 15.47
C TYR A 32 -7.06 9.62 15.36
N TRP A 33 -7.43 8.76 16.30
CA TRP A 33 -7.07 7.34 16.25
C TRP A 33 -7.72 6.63 15.04
N LEU A 34 -8.95 6.99 14.67
CA LEU A 34 -9.62 6.49 13.46
C LEU A 34 -8.88 6.92 12.19
N LEU A 35 -8.39 8.16 12.18
CA LEU A 35 -7.56 8.68 11.09
C LEU A 35 -6.25 7.89 11.00
N MET A 36 -5.56 7.67 12.11
CA MET A 36 -4.31 6.87 12.16
C MET A 36 -4.54 5.45 11.66
N LEU A 37 -5.67 4.85 12.01
CA LEU A 37 -6.04 3.51 11.59
C LEU A 37 -6.33 3.46 10.08
N GLY A 38 -7.06 4.45 9.54
CA GLY A 38 -7.27 4.61 8.09
C GLY A 38 -5.95 4.80 7.31
N VAL A 39 -5.05 5.64 7.81
CA VAL A 39 -3.72 5.87 7.22
C VAL A 39 -2.86 4.60 7.30
N GLY A 40 -2.94 3.85 8.39
CA GLY A 40 -2.26 2.54 8.53
C GLY A 40 -2.69 1.56 7.44
N PHE A 41 -3.98 1.48 7.13
CA PHE A 41 -4.48 0.65 6.02
C PHE A 41 -4.00 1.16 4.65
N LEU A 42 -3.89 2.47 4.44
CA LEU A 42 -3.32 3.02 3.20
C LEU A 42 -1.84 2.66 3.03
N PHE A 43 -1.04 2.71 4.11
CA PHE A 43 0.35 2.27 4.06
C PHE A 43 0.47 0.76 3.83
N ALA A 44 -0.36 -0.05 4.47
CA ALA A 44 -0.41 -1.48 4.22
C ALA A 44 -0.76 -1.76 2.75
N PHE A 45 -1.77 -1.08 2.20
CA PHE A 45 -2.12 -1.16 0.77
C PHE A 45 -0.94 -0.79 -0.13
N GLN A 46 -0.25 0.31 0.17
CA GLN A 46 0.92 0.75 -0.59
C GLN A 46 2.05 -0.28 -0.52
N TYR A 47 2.30 -0.87 0.64
CA TYR A 47 3.31 -1.92 0.83
C TYR A 47 2.97 -3.18 0.02
N PHE A 48 1.74 -3.69 0.10
CA PHE A 48 1.32 -4.85 -0.67
C PHE A 48 1.37 -4.61 -2.18
N LYS A 49 0.93 -3.42 -2.62
CA LYS A 49 0.99 -3.00 -4.03
C LYS A 49 2.45 -2.93 -4.51
N ASN A 50 3.34 -2.33 -3.73
CA ASN A 50 4.75 -2.20 -4.08
C ASN A 50 5.43 -3.57 -4.13
N LYS A 51 5.16 -4.44 -3.15
CA LYS A 51 5.66 -5.82 -3.12
C LYS A 51 5.17 -6.66 -4.31
N ARG A 52 3.92 -6.46 -4.76
CA ARG A 52 3.41 -7.10 -5.99
C ARG A 52 4.17 -6.58 -7.21
N LEU A 53 4.35 -5.27 -7.31
CA LEU A 53 5.06 -4.64 -8.43
C LEU A 53 6.53 -5.10 -8.49
N GLU A 54 7.21 -5.25 -7.36
CA GLU A 54 8.58 -5.80 -7.31
C GLU A 54 8.64 -7.25 -7.77
N ARG A 55 7.66 -8.08 -7.41
CA ARG A 55 7.56 -9.46 -7.92
C ARG A 55 7.32 -9.48 -9.43
N GLU A 56 6.45 -8.63 -9.94
CA GLU A 56 6.21 -8.48 -11.39
C GLU A 56 7.49 -8.02 -12.11
N LYS A 57 8.25 -7.07 -11.54
CA LYS A 57 9.55 -6.63 -12.07
C LYS A 57 10.60 -7.75 -12.05
N ALA A 58 10.66 -8.57 -11.01
CA ALA A 58 11.60 -9.69 -10.91
C ALA A 58 11.27 -10.86 -11.87
N VAL A 59 9.99 -10.98 -12.28
CA VAL A 59 9.53 -11.99 -13.24
C VAL A 59 9.69 -11.51 -14.69
N SER A 60 9.81 -10.21 -14.93
CA SER A 60 10.05 -9.68 -16.28
C SER A 60 11.39 -10.17 -16.84
N PRO A 61 11.42 -10.87 -17.99
CA PRO A 61 12.63 -11.50 -18.54
C PRO A 61 13.75 -10.49 -18.79
N THR A 62 13.39 -9.23 -19.05
CA THR A 62 14.33 -8.13 -19.28
C THR A 62 15.17 -7.78 -18.05
N ILE A 63 14.63 -7.89 -16.82
CA ILE A 63 15.39 -7.61 -15.59
C ILE A 63 16.36 -8.75 -15.27
N LYS A 64 15.94 -10.01 -15.49
CA LYS A 64 16.85 -11.17 -15.38
C LYS A 64 18.02 -11.04 -16.35
N GLN A 65 17.73 -10.72 -17.61
CA GLN A 65 18.74 -10.49 -18.64
C GLN A 65 19.68 -9.33 -18.27
N MET A 66 19.16 -8.18 -17.80
CA MET A 66 20.00 -7.06 -17.37
C MET A 66 20.89 -7.39 -16.17
N VAL A 67 20.43 -8.21 -15.21
CA VAL A 67 21.24 -8.64 -14.05
C VAL A 67 22.34 -9.63 -14.49
N GLU A 68 22.02 -10.52 -15.43
CA GLU A 68 22.95 -11.51 -15.97
C GLU A 68 24.04 -10.87 -16.85
N ASP A 69 23.66 -9.91 -17.72
CA ASP A 69 24.60 -9.11 -18.51
C ASP A 69 25.54 -8.29 -17.62
N ARG A 70 25.02 -7.73 -16.51
CA ARG A 70 25.86 -6.97 -15.55
C ARG A 70 26.87 -7.85 -14.82
N LYS A 71 26.56 -9.14 -14.61
CA LYS A 71 27.50 -10.13 -14.04
C LYS A 71 28.54 -10.58 -15.07
N LYS A 72 28.17 -10.76 -16.33
CA LYS A 72 29.12 -11.08 -17.43
C LYS A 72 30.11 -9.95 -17.68
N LYS A 73 29.69 -8.68 -17.58
CA LYS A 73 30.57 -7.52 -17.81
C LYS A 73 31.60 -7.26 -16.71
N LYS A 74 31.47 -7.92 -15.55
CA LYS A 74 32.40 -7.81 -14.41
C LYS A 74 33.41 -8.98 -14.34
N LYS A 75 33.32 -9.95 -15.24
CA LYS A 75 34.19 -11.12 -15.31
C LYS A 75 35.06 -11.02 -16.56
#